data_AF-A0A914RAP0-F1
#
_entry.id   AF-A0A914RAP0-F1
#
_cell.length_a   1.000
_cell.length_b   1.000
_cell.length_c   1.000
_cell.angle_alpha   90.00
_cell.angle_beta   90.00
_cell.angle_gamma   90.00
#
_symmetry.space_group_name_H-M   'P 1'
#
loop_
_entity.id
_entity.type
_entity.pdbx_description
1 polymer ?
#
loop_
_entity_poly.entity_id
_entity_poly.type
_entity_poly.pdbx_seq_one_letter_code
_entity_poly.pdbx_strand_id
1 'polypeptide(L)'
;MSTNVDEKAEAERIQAERREYVKNIGIEYRFGCYEEKRADSCHLLAEYMEAIELNTKGAFNLFKTNCEQKKYPKSCYKYAMYILAGKGPPSLKKMIEPLETACQANIPACELEDAQACWLLSTWFMGPTTKFITTSSGKTEVSSSYYFNRSTINLFVVLD
;
A
#
# COMPACT_ATOMS: atom_id res chain seq x y z
N MET A 1 -30.15 -39.84 8.90
CA MET A 1 -29.74 -38.95 10.01
C MET A 1 -28.22 -38.86 10.15
N SER A 2 -27.43 -39.83 9.65
CA SER A 2 -25.97 -39.92 9.86
C SER A 2 -25.13 -39.04 8.93
N THR A 3 -25.57 -38.81 7.69
CA THR A 3 -24.78 -38.11 6.66
C THR A 3 -24.40 -36.68 7.04
N ASN A 4 -25.29 -35.95 7.72
CA ASN A 4 -25.05 -34.55 8.09
C ASN A 4 -23.98 -34.39 9.19
N VAL A 5 -23.78 -35.40 10.04
CA VAL A 5 -22.78 -35.35 11.12
C VAL A 5 -21.39 -35.66 10.52
N ASP A 6 -21.32 -36.61 9.61
CA ASP A 6 -20.09 -36.99 8.92
C ASP A 6 -19.61 -35.89 7.96
N GLU A 7 -20.51 -35.22 7.23
CA GLU A 7 -20.19 -34.07 6.37
C GLU A 7 -19.66 -32.88 7.17
N LYS A 8 -20.24 -32.60 8.34
CA LYS A 8 -19.76 -31.52 9.23
C LYS A 8 -18.37 -31.83 9.76
N ALA A 9 -18.14 -33.07 10.21
CA ALA A 9 -16.83 -33.48 10.72
C ALA A 9 -15.73 -33.38 9.66
N GLU A 10 -16.04 -33.79 8.42
CA GLU A 10 -15.11 -33.66 7.31
C GLU A 10 -14.85 -32.19 6.95
N ALA A 11 -15.89 -31.35 6.91
CA ALA A 11 -15.72 -29.91 6.69
C ALA A 11 -14.83 -29.25 7.75
N GLU A 12 -14.97 -29.63 9.03
CA GLU A 12 -14.13 -29.15 10.12
C GLU A 12 -12.67 -29.60 9.98
N ARG A 13 -12.42 -30.83 9.53
CA ARG A 13 -11.07 -31.34 9.24
C ARG A 13 -10.40 -30.57 8.12
N ILE A 14 -11.07 -30.39 6.98
CA ILE A 14 -10.51 -29.63 5.85
C ILE A 14 -10.25 -28.17 6.25
N GLN A 15 -11.11 -27.58 7.08
CA GLN A 15 -10.85 -26.24 7.63
C GLN A 15 -9.63 -26.21 8.57
N ALA A 16 -9.42 -27.26 9.38
CA ALA A 16 -8.25 -27.36 10.24
C ALA A 16 -6.96 -27.45 9.44
N GLU A 17 -6.92 -28.30 8.41
CA GLU A 17 -5.79 -28.43 7.49
C GLU A 17 -5.49 -27.10 6.78
N ARG A 18 -6.53 -26.38 6.33
CA ARG A 18 -6.37 -25.03 5.75
C ARG A 18 -5.77 -24.03 6.73
N ARG A 19 -6.21 -24.04 8.00
CA ARG A 19 -5.66 -23.14 9.04
C ARG A 19 -4.19 -23.46 9.34
N GLU A 20 -3.84 -24.73 9.37
CA GLU A 20 -2.45 -25.16 9.59
C GLU A 20 -1.55 -24.73 8.43
N TYR A 21 -1.99 -24.90 7.19
CA TYR A 21 -1.27 -24.43 6.02
C TYR A 21 -1.00 -22.92 6.06
N VAL A 22 -2.05 -22.12 6.36
CA VAL A 22 -1.91 -20.66 6.51
C VAL A 22 -0.91 -20.31 7.61
N LYS A 23 -0.91 -21.05 8.73
CA LYS A 23 0.06 -20.84 9.82
C LYS A 23 1.50 -21.10 9.39
N ASN A 24 1.73 -22.15 8.59
CA ASN A 24 3.07 -22.48 8.10
C ASN A 24 3.63 -21.41 7.15
N ILE A 25 2.78 -20.84 6.30
CA ILE A 25 3.14 -19.67 5.47
C ILE A 25 3.63 -18.50 6.35
N GLY A 26 2.95 -18.25 7.49
CA GLY A 26 3.37 -17.22 8.43
C GLY A 26 4.78 -17.42 8.99
N ILE A 27 5.27 -18.67 9.07
CA ILE A 27 6.64 -18.99 9.48
C ILE A 27 7.63 -18.66 8.37
N GLU A 28 7.32 -19.02 7.13
CA GLU A 28 8.15 -18.71 5.96
C GLU A 28 8.35 -17.20 5.80
N TYR A 29 7.27 -16.41 5.96
CA TYR A 29 7.35 -14.95 5.90
C TYR A 29 8.22 -14.36 7.01
N ARG A 30 8.19 -14.93 8.22
CA ARG A 30 9.06 -14.52 9.33
C ARG A 30 10.51 -14.81 9.06
N PHE A 31 10.80 -16.01 8.57
CA PHE A 31 12.16 -16.37 8.19
C PHE A 31 12.68 -15.46 7.07
N GLY A 32 11.91 -15.28 6.00
CA GLY A 32 12.28 -14.39 4.90
C GLY A 32 12.47 -12.93 5.32
N CYS A 33 11.65 -12.42 6.25
CA CYS A 33 11.78 -11.05 6.73
C CYS A 33 12.92 -10.87 7.75
N TYR A 34 12.96 -11.70 8.78
CA TYR A 34 13.85 -11.49 9.92
C TYR A 34 15.23 -12.13 9.74
N GLU A 35 15.33 -13.27 9.08
CA GLU A 35 16.61 -13.94 8.84
C GLU A 35 17.20 -13.52 7.50
N GLU A 36 16.45 -13.66 6.41
CA GLU A 36 16.93 -13.34 5.05
C GLU A 36 16.87 -11.84 4.72
N LYS A 37 16.19 -11.04 5.56
CA LYS A 37 16.03 -9.59 5.38
C LYS A 37 15.42 -9.19 4.04
N ARG A 38 14.60 -10.04 3.41
CA ARG A 38 13.97 -9.71 2.13
C ARG A 38 12.78 -8.76 2.32
N ALA A 39 12.74 -7.72 1.49
CA ALA A 39 11.74 -6.66 1.60
C ALA A 39 10.32 -7.13 1.23
N ASP A 40 10.21 -8.00 0.24
CA ASP A 40 8.98 -8.68 -0.17
C ASP A 40 8.40 -9.53 0.97
N SER A 41 9.24 -10.30 1.66
CA SER A 41 8.84 -11.15 2.79
C SER A 41 8.39 -10.34 3.99
N CYS A 42 9.06 -9.22 4.28
CA CYS A 42 8.60 -8.30 5.32
C CYS A 42 7.25 -7.66 5.00
N HIS A 43 6.96 -7.41 3.73
CA HIS A 43 5.64 -6.94 3.31
C HIS A 43 4.58 -8.03 3.51
N LEU A 44 4.82 -9.25 3.01
CA LEU A 44 3.91 -10.38 3.16
C LEU A 44 3.66 -10.73 4.63
N LEU A 45 4.68 -10.64 5.48
CA LEU A 45 4.54 -10.81 6.92
C LEU A 45 3.61 -9.75 7.51
N ALA A 46 3.74 -8.49 7.11
CA ALA A 46 2.89 -7.42 7.61
C ALA A 46 1.42 -7.61 7.18
N GLU A 47 1.16 -8.04 5.93
CA GLU A 47 -0.18 -8.40 5.46
C GLU A 47 -0.75 -9.61 6.20
N TYR A 48 0.07 -10.63 6.46
CA TYR A 48 -0.32 -11.78 7.27
C TYR A 48 -0.69 -11.36 8.70
N MET A 49 0.11 -10.51 9.33
CA MET A 49 -0.16 -9.98 10.66
C MET A 49 -1.47 -9.18 10.69
N GLU A 50 -1.75 -8.39 9.65
CA GLU A 50 -2.98 -7.60 9.53
C GLU A 50 -4.22 -8.48 9.33
N ALA A 51 -4.20 -9.36 8.33
CA ALA A 51 -5.39 -10.08 7.88
C ALA A 51 -5.66 -11.37 8.66
N ILE A 52 -4.61 -12.06 9.12
CA ILE A 52 -4.72 -13.38 9.75
C ILE A 52 -4.58 -13.27 11.26
N GLU A 53 -3.56 -12.57 11.74
CA GLU A 53 -3.32 -12.43 13.20
C GLU A 53 -4.12 -11.29 13.82
N LEU A 54 -4.76 -10.44 13.00
CA LEU A 54 -5.46 -9.23 13.43
C LEU A 54 -4.59 -8.30 14.27
N ASN A 55 -3.27 -8.38 14.07
CA ASN A 55 -2.26 -7.58 14.74
C ASN A 55 -1.95 -6.32 13.93
N THR A 56 -2.96 -5.45 13.83
CA THR A 56 -2.90 -4.17 13.11
C THR A 56 -1.73 -3.28 13.55
N LYS A 57 -1.39 -3.29 14.85
CA LYS A 57 -0.26 -2.49 15.39
C LYS A 57 1.10 -3.04 14.93
N GLY A 58 1.26 -4.36 14.95
CA GLY A 58 2.46 -5.02 14.48
C GLY A 58 2.65 -4.84 12.98
N ALA A 59 1.58 -5.03 12.20
CA ALA A 59 1.56 -4.79 10.76
C ALA A 59 1.95 -3.35 10.43
N PHE A 60 1.35 -2.36 11.08
CA PHE A 60 1.70 -0.93 10.92
C PHE A 60 3.20 -0.67 11.12
N ASN A 61 3.77 -1.15 12.23
CA ASN A 61 5.19 -0.94 12.52
C ASN A 61 6.11 -1.62 11.50
N LEU A 62 5.72 -2.79 11.01
CA LEU A 62 6.49 -3.52 10.02
C LEU A 62 6.41 -2.84 8.63
N PHE A 63 5.21 -2.40 8.20
CA PHE A 63 5.05 -1.59 6.99
C PHE A 63 5.88 -0.31 7.05
N LYS A 64 5.82 0.41 8.18
CA LYS A 64 6.63 1.60 8.42
C LYS A 64 8.11 1.31 8.26
N THR A 65 8.62 0.32 8.99
CA THR A 65 10.06 0.00 9.00
C THR A 65 10.54 -0.44 7.62
N ASN A 66 9.76 -1.27 6.93
CA ASN A 66 10.09 -1.75 5.58
C ASN A 66 10.05 -0.60 4.57
N CYS A 67 9.12 0.35 4.71
CA CYS A 67 9.12 1.57 3.91
C CYS A 67 10.34 2.45 4.20
N GLU A 68 10.57 2.82 5.46
CA GLU A 68 11.61 3.79 5.83
C GLU A 68 13.02 3.26 5.56
N GLN A 69 13.28 1.99 5.85
CA GLN A 69 14.63 1.41 5.77
C GLN A 69 14.92 0.75 4.42
N LYS A 70 13.95 0.02 3.86
CA LYS A 70 14.14 -0.76 2.63
C LYS A 70 13.52 -0.09 1.41
N LYS A 71 12.79 1.02 1.59
CA LYS A 71 12.11 1.78 0.53
C LYS A 71 11.23 0.87 -0.34
N TYR A 72 10.62 -0.14 0.28
CA TYR A 72 9.80 -1.11 -0.44
C TYR A 72 8.43 -0.50 -0.80
N PRO A 73 8.11 -0.33 -2.10
CA PRO A 73 6.98 0.49 -2.57
C PRO A 73 5.63 0.09 -1.97
N LYS A 74 5.28 -1.21 -2.06
CA LYS A 74 4.02 -1.74 -1.52
C LYS A 74 3.88 -1.48 -0.01
N SER A 75 4.97 -1.58 0.75
CA SER A 75 4.95 -1.27 2.18
C SER A 75 4.80 0.22 2.45
N CYS A 76 5.40 1.07 1.62
CA CYS A 76 5.22 2.52 1.73
C CYS A 76 3.77 2.93 1.46
N TYR A 77 3.10 2.32 0.49
CA TYR A 77 1.69 2.54 0.24
C TYR A 77 0.82 2.14 1.43
N LYS A 78 0.93 0.88 1.90
CA LYS A 78 0.17 0.43 3.10
C LYS A 78 0.44 1.33 4.29
N TYR A 79 1.70 1.68 4.56
CA TYR A 79 2.07 2.61 5.63
C TYR A 79 1.37 3.97 5.49
N ALA A 80 1.33 4.55 4.28
CA ALA A 80 0.62 5.79 4.01
C ALA A 80 -0.89 5.66 4.27
N MET A 81 -1.50 4.54 3.88
CA MET A 81 -2.92 4.26 4.11
C MET A 81 -3.25 4.16 5.60
N TYR A 82 -2.37 3.55 6.39
CA TYR A 82 -2.50 3.53 7.84
C TYR A 82 -2.46 4.92 8.48
N ILE A 83 -1.60 5.82 7.97
CA ILE A 83 -1.55 7.21 8.42
C ILE A 83 -2.88 7.93 8.12
N LEU A 84 -3.43 7.71 6.92
CA LEU A 84 -4.70 8.29 6.48
C LEU A 84 -5.90 7.80 7.30
N ALA A 85 -6.03 6.49 7.46
CA ALA A 85 -7.14 5.88 8.18
C ALA A 85 -7.19 6.35 9.64
N GLY A 86 -6.05 6.75 10.19
CA GLY A 86 -5.93 7.16 11.58
C GLY A 86 -6.30 8.61 11.90
N LYS A 87 -6.09 9.62 11.03
CA LYS A 87 -6.07 11.05 11.45
C LYS A 87 -6.34 12.09 10.33
N GLY A 88 -6.66 13.33 10.75
CA GLY A 88 -6.91 14.53 9.91
C GLY A 88 -5.65 15.29 9.40
N PRO A 89 -5.76 16.58 9.03
CA PRO A 89 -4.80 17.32 8.17
C PRO A 89 -3.29 17.21 8.45
N PRO A 90 -2.81 17.17 9.71
CA PRO A 90 -1.38 17.05 10.00
C PRO A 90 -0.78 15.69 9.59
N SER A 91 -1.61 14.65 9.56
CA SER A 91 -1.21 13.32 9.11
C SER A 91 -1.08 13.25 7.58
N LEU A 92 -1.79 14.12 6.85
CA LEU A 92 -1.69 14.22 5.39
C LEU A 92 -0.29 14.59 4.93
N LYS A 93 0.38 15.55 5.59
CA LYS A 93 1.76 15.90 5.23
C LYS A 93 2.74 14.73 5.43
N LYS A 94 2.51 13.90 6.46
CA LYS A 94 3.37 12.75 6.77
C LYS A 94 3.20 11.60 5.79
N MET A 95 2.12 11.58 5.00
CA MET A 95 1.87 10.52 4.02
C MET A 95 2.56 10.77 2.67
N ILE A 96 2.92 12.03 2.37
CA ILE A 96 3.41 12.44 1.04
C ILE A 96 4.68 11.67 0.68
N GLU A 97 5.68 11.68 1.57
CA GLU A 97 6.95 11.00 1.32
C GLU A 97 6.80 9.49 1.10
N PRO A 98 6.05 8.74 1.93
CA PRO A 98 5.71 7.35 1.63
C PRO A 98 5.01 7.15 0.27
N LEU A 99 4.03 8.00 -0.08
CA LEU A 99 3.32 7.89 -1.36
C LEU A 99 4.22 8.20 -2.57
N GLU A 100 5.10 9.20 -2.46
CA GLU A 100 6.08 9.52 -3.50
C GLU A 100 7.02 8.34 -3.74
N THR A 101 7.50 7.71 -2.66
CA THR A 101 8.36 6.52 -2.74
C THR A 101 7.64 5.36 -3.43
N ALA A 102 6.37 5.14 -3.10
CA ALA A 102 5.55 4.10 -3.76
C ALA A 102 5.36 4.41 -5.25
N CYS A 103 5.01 5.66 -5.58
CA CYS A 103 4.70 6.06 -6.95
C CYS A 103 5.94 6.07 -7.88
N GLN A 104 7.13 6.39 -7.36
CA GLN A 104 8.36 6.45 -8.15
C GLN A 104 8.95 5.08 -8.48
N ALA A 105 8.39 3.99 -7.97
CA ALA A 105 8.98 2.67 -8.04
C ALA A 105 9.10 2.05 -9.44
N ASN A 106 8.59 2.68 -10.50
CA ASN A 106 8.59 2.20 -11.88
C ASN A 106 8.12 0.74 -12.04
N ILE A 107 7.16 0.34 -11.21
CA ILE A 107 6.51 -0.95 -11.27
C ILE A 107 5.22 -0.77 -12.10
N PRO A 108 4.85 -1.74 -12.97
CA PRO A 108 3.63 -1.64 -13.76
C PRO A 108 2.40 -1.36 -12.88
N ALA A 109 1.58 -0.39 -13.28
CA ALA A 109 0.38 0.02 -12.55
C ALA A 109 -0.61 -1.14 -12.27
N CYS A 110 -0.57 -2.21 -13.06
CA CYS A 110 -1.41 -3.40 -12.89
C CYS A 110 -0.89 -4.40 -11.84
N GLU A 111 0.40 -4.36 -11.51
CA GLU A 111 1.05 -5.27 -10.53
C GLU A 111 1.07 -4.70 -9.12
N LEU A 112 0.64 -3.45 -9.00
CA LEU A 112 0.59 -2.69 -7.79
C LEU A 112 -0.82 -2.23 -7.49
N GLU A 113 -1.22 -2.39 -6.23
CA GLU A 113 -2.26 -1.53 -5.65
C GLU A 113 -1.89 -0.02 -5.76
N ASP A 114 -0.63 0.34 -6.08
CA ASP A 114 -0.08 1.70 -6.23
C ASP A 114 -0.57 2.51 -7.45
N ALA A 115 -1.34 1.95 -8.40
CA ALA A 115 -2.11 2.82 -9.30
C ALA A 115 -2.97 3.78 -8.47
N GLN A 116 -3.47 3.30 -7.32
CA GLN A 116 -4.13 4.12 -6.31
C GLN A 116 -3.16 5.05 -5.59
N ALA A 117 -1.89 4.70 -5.36
CA ALA A 117 -0.92 5.59 -4.72
C ALA A 117 -0.67 6.85 -5.56
N CYS A 118 -0.36 6.68 -6.85
CA CYS A 118 -0.15 7.82 -7.76
C CYS A 118 -1.47 8.60 -7.98
N TRP A 119 -2.62 7.91 -8.06
CA TRP A 119 -3.92 8.56 -8.15
C TRP A 119 -4.27 9.35 -6.88
N LEU A 120 -4.05 8.79 -5.69
CA LEU A 120 -4.25 9.46 -4.39
C LEU A 120 -3.31 10.65 -4.25
N LEU A 121 -2.04 10.51 -4.66
CA LEU A 121 -1.10 11.62 -4.67
C LEU A 121 -1.57 12.74 -5.61
N SER A 122 -2.03 12.40 -6.82
CA SER A 122 -2.57 13.38 -7.78
C SER A 122 -3.84 14.08 -7.27
N THR A 123 -4.79 13.34 -6.71
CA THR A 123 -6.03 13.90 -6.16
C THR A 123 -5.77 14.74 -4.92
N TRP A 124 -4.74 14.40 -4.14
CA TRP A 124 -4.29 15.21 -3.02
C TRP A 124 -3.65 16.53 -3.47
N PHE A 125 -2.71 16.48 -4.43
CA PHE A 125 -2.10 17.68 -5.01
C PHE A 125 -3.12 18.57 -5.73
N MET A 126 -4.13 17.97 -6.36
CA MET A 126 -5.26 18.67 -6.99
C MET A 126 -6.40 19.02 -6.00
N GLY A 127 -6.26 18.67 -4.72
CA GLY A 127 -7.26 18.93 -3.68
C GLY A 127 -7.45 20.42 -3.36
N PRO A 128 -8.31 20.77 -2.36
CA PRO A 128 -8.89 22.11 -2.14
C PRO A 128 -7.90 23.26 -1.86
N THR A 129 -6.60 22.99 -1.84
CA THR A 129 -5.54 23.99 -1.78
C THR A 129 -5.12 24.54 -3.15
N THR A 130 -5.58 23.96 -4.26
CA THR A 130 -5.32 24.52 -5.59
C THR A 130 -6.21 25.73 -5.85
N LYS A 131 -5.60 26.92 -5.84
CA LYS A 131 -6.23 28.12 -6.40
C LYS A 131 -6.14 28.04 -7.91
N PHE A 132 -7.25 27.73 -8.57
CA PHE A 132 -7.37 27.89 -10.02
C PHE A 132 -7.29 29.39 -10.33
N ILE A 133 -6.19 29.84 -10.94
CA ILE A 133 -6.09 31.22 -11.40
C ILE A 133 -6.67 31.26 -12.82
N THR A 134 -7.84 31.87 -12.97
CA THR A 134 -8.41 32.21 -14.27
C THR A 134 -7.70 33.47 -14.78
N THR A 135 -6.79 33.32 -15.73
CA THR A 135 -6.28 34.47 -16.47
C THR A 135 -7.29 34.87 -17.55
N SER A 136 -7.40 36.17 -17.82
CA SER A 136 -8.37 36.77 -18.76
C SER A 136 -8.16 36.37 -20.24
N SER A 137 -7.23 35.45 -20.53
CA SER A 137 -6.89 34.95 -21.86
C SER A 137 -7.28 33.49 -22.10
N GLY A 138 -8.13 32.91 -21.25
CA GLY A 138 -8.68 31.55 -21.49
C GLY A 138 -7.64 30.43 -21.34
N LYS A 139 -6.54 30.68 -20.62
CA LYS A 139 -5.56 29.66 -20.24
C LYS A 139 -5.62 29.45 -18.73
N THR A 140 -6.00 28.25 -18.32
CA THR A 140 -5.97 27.81 -16.92
C THR A 140 -4.53 27.49 -16.54
N GLU A 141 -3.90 28.33 -15.73
CA GLU A 141 -2.59 28.03 -15.13
C GLU A 141 -2.78 27.54 -13.68
N VAL A 142 -2.16 26.41 -13.37
CA VAL A 142 -2.13 25.83 -12.03
C VAL A 142 -0.96 26.44 -11.27
N SER A 143 -1.23 27.37 -10.36
CA SER A 143 -0.23 27.92 -9.44
C SER A 143 -0.08 26.99 -8.22
N SER A 144 0.83 26.01 -8.29
CA SER A 144 1.33 25.28 -7.12
C SER A 144 2.78 25.66 -6.87
N SER A 145 3.12 26.02 -5.63
CA SER A 145 4.46 26.46 -5.22
C SER A 145 5.49 25.32 -5.13
N TYR A 146 5.12 24.10 -5.51
CA TYR A 146 6.01 22.93 -5.54
C TYR A 146 6.09 22.44 -6.98
N TYR A 147 7.04 22.99 -7.72
CA TYR A 147 7.45 22.49 -9.01
C TYR A 147 8.11 21.11 -8.81
N PHE A 148 7.38 20.03 -9.08
CA PHE A 148 8.03 18.78 -9.45
C PHE A 148 8.73 19.04 -10.78
N ASN A 149 10.06 18.90 -10.80
CA ASN A 149 10.89 19.26 -11.94
C ASN A 149 10.40 18.50 -13.18
N ARG A 150 9.88 19.25 -14.16
CA ARG A 150 9.24 18.80 -15.40
C ARG A 150 10.24 18.22 -16.42
N SER A 151 11.24 17.50 -15.95
CA SER A 151 12.37 17.05 -16.77
C SER A 151 12.48 15.52 -16.91
N THR A 152 11.68 14.72 -16.19
CA THR A 152 11.82 13.25 -16.24
C THR A 152 10.52 12.44 -16.31
N ILE A 153 9.34 13.08 -16.25
CA ILE A 153 8.08 12.35 -16.48
C ILE A 153 7.74 12.48 -17.97
N ASN A 154 8.31 11.58 -18.79
CA ASN A 154 7.75 11.24 -20.08
C ASN A 154 6.48 10.41 -19.83
N LEU A 155 5.38 11.09 -19.46
CA LEU A 155 4.05 10.51 -19.48
C LEU A 155 3.60 10.41 -20.94
N PHE A 156 4.14 9.42 -21.66
CA PHE A 156 3.49 8.96 -22.87
C PHE A 156 2.23 8.21 -22.43
N VAL A 157 1.12 8.94 -22.38
CA VAL A 157 -0.20 8.35 -22.46
C VAL A 157 -0.32 7.81 -23.88
N VAL A 158 0.05 6.54 -24.09
CA VAL A 158 -0.29 5.83 -25.32
C VAL A 158 -1.78 5.47 -25.18
N LEU A 159 -2.62 6.28 -25.82
CA LEU A 159 -3.94 5.84 -26.25
C LEU A 159 -3.73 5.19 -27.61
N ASP A 160 -3.83 3.86 -27.65
CA ASP A 160 -4.24 3.10 -28.83
C ASP A 160 -5.28 2.06 -28.38
#